data_AF-A0A8I1SQK2-F1
#
_entry.id   AF-A0A8I1SQK2-F1
#
_cell.length_a   1.000
_cell.length_b   1.000
_cell.length_c   1.000
_cell.angle_alpha   90.00
_cell.angle_beta   90.00
_cell.angle_gamma   90.00
#
_symmetry.space_group_name_H-M   'P 1'
#
loop_
_entity.id
_entity.type
_entity.pdbx_description
1 polymer ?
#
loop_
_entity_poly.entity_id
_entity_poly.type
_entity_poly.pdbx_seq_one_letter_code
_entity_poly.pdbx_strand_id
1 'polypeptide(L)'
;MRNNFRFPLLTTAACVLISVSSHAASTAPVPSPPLISKAPSKIQWTITARQAANETNPANTAPEANEIERVETVWTDGTGRDRVTFRNGRTQDIWYTARAYLVDDGSEISISTTRSAGPGLGEDSSIAEAARFAPLSFAGFPGVSWIALSYFDKVEAFDGVACYHYVLNARQEAWVDVSSSRPVAYRDGNATYVYQFGAEPGSALVLPDPVKTTLDKYLKLEKRRELLKSGR
;
A
#
# COMPACT_ATOMS: atom_id res chain seq x y z
N MET A 1 -30.17 52.80 69.78
CA MET A 1 -29.90 53.90 68.84
C MET A 1 -29.56 53.31 67.49
N ARG A 2 -30.26 53.78 66.45
CA ARG A 2 -30.10 53.38 65.04
C ARG A 2 -28.71 53.76 64.53
N ASN A 3 -28.13 52.95 63.65
CA ASN A 3 -27.45 53.48 62.48
C ASN A 3 -27.50 52.48 61.31
N ASN A 4 -28.10 52.95 60.23
CA ASN A 4 -28.18 52.32 58.93
C ASN A 4 -26.89 52.55 58.16
N PHE A 5 -26.38 51.56 57.42
CA PHE A 5 -25.63 51.82 56.20
C PHE A 5 -25.97 50.80 55.12
N ARG A 6 -26.19 51.33 53.91
CA ARG A 6 -26.69 50.69 52.69
C ARG A 6 -25.53 50.31 51.76
N PHE A 7 -25.63 49.12 51.14
CA PHE A 7 -25.30 48.71 49.74
C PHE A 7 -23.91 49.09 49.11
N PRO A 8 -23.30 48.26 48.22
CA PRO A 8 -23.98 47.72 47.04
C PRO A 8 -23.64 46.28 46.56
N LEU A 9 -24.56 45.84 45.70
CA LEU A 9 -24.58 44.66 44.85
C LEU A 9 -23.48 44.73 43.79
N LEU A 10 -22.70 43.66 43.60
CA LEU A 10 -21.74 43.50 42.50
C LEU A 10 -22.22 42.38 41.57
N THR A 11 -22.77 42.78 40.43
CA THR A 11 -23.14 41.92 39.31
C THR A 11 -21.89 41.64 38.46
N THR A 12 -21.32 40.44 38.57
CA THR A 12 -20.28 39.94 37.64
C THR A 12 -20.92 39.48 36.34
N ALA A 13 -20.74 40.26 35.27
CA ALA A 13 -21.03 39.84 33.91
C ALA A 13 -19.95 38.85 33.44
N ALA A 14 -20.34 37.60 33.19
CA ALA A 14 -19.48 36.60 32.56
C ALA A 14 -19.49 36.81 31.04
N CYS A 15 -18.40 37.33 30.47
CA CYS A 15 -18.17 37.30 29.03
C CYS A 15 -17.85 35.85 28.60
N VAL A 16 -18.83 35.20 27.95
CA VAL A 16 -18.58 33.97 27.20
C VAL A 16 -17.83 34.35 25.92
N LEU A 17 -16.53 34.09 25.88
CA LEU A 17 -15.75 34.11 24.64
C LEU A 17 -16.12 32.87 23.82
N ILE A 18 -17.00 33.03 22.85
CA ILE A 18 -17.20 32.05 21.80
C ILE A 18 -16.02 32.19 20.85
N SER A 19 -15.00 31.36 21.03
CA SER A 19 -13.93 31.19 20.05
C SER A 19 -14.54 30.53 18.81
N VAL A 20 -14.93 31.35 17.84
CA VAL A 20 -15.25 30.88 16.49
C VAL A 20 -13.92 30.46 15.85
N SER A 21 -13.59 29.17 15.93
CA SER A 21 -12.51 28.59 15.15
C SER A 21 -12.90 28.60 13.68
N SER A 22 -12.60 29.69 12.99
CA SER A 22 -12.64 29.79 11.54
C SER A 22 -11.69 28.73 10.98
N HIS A 23 -12.24 27.62 10.49
CA HIS A 23 -11.49 26.69 9.66
C HIS A 23 -11.10 27.45 8.39
N ALA A 24 -9.87 27.95 8.36
CA ALA A 24 -9.27 28.42 7.12
C ALA A 24 -9.35 27.27 6.12
N ALA A 25 -10.05 27.49 5.01
CA ALA A 25 -10.02 26.59 3.88
C ALA A 25 -8.53 26.44 3.49
N SER A 26 -7.98 25.26 3.74
CA SER A 26 -6.60 24.93 3.43
C SER A 26 -6.37 25.21 1.95
N THR A 27 -5.60 26.25 1.63
CA THR A 27 -5.14 26.61 0.27
C THR A 27 -4.04 25.66 -0.21
N ALA A 28 -4.19 24.37 0.10
CA ALA A 28 -3.25 23.38 -0.35
C ALA A 28 -3.28 23.32 -1.89
N PRO A 29 -2.11 23.33 -2.55
CA PRO A 29 -2.04 23.42 -4.00
C PRO A 29 -2.64 22.17 -4.63
N VAL A 30 -3.39 22.34 -5.73
CA VAL A 30 -3.85 21.22 -6.55
C VAL A 30 -2.63 20.38 -6.99
N PRO A 31 -2.68 19.04 -6.93
CA PRO A 31 -1.55 18.21 -7.29
C PRO A 31 -1.16 18.41 -8.76
N SER A 32 0.14 18.49 -9.02
CA SER A 32 0.70 18.61 -10.36
C SER A 32 1.38 17.30 -10.78
N PRO A 33 1.35 16.91 -12.06
CA PRO A 33 2.08 15.73 -12.52
C PRO A 33 3.61 15.84 -12.27
N PRO A 34 4.30 14.72 -11.94
CA PRO A 34 3.73 13.39 -11.72
C PRO A 34 3.00 13.28 -10.37
N LEU A 35 1.79 12.73 -10.38
CA LEU A 35 0.93 12.61 -9.17
C LEU A 35 1.50 11.63 -8.14
N ILE A 36 2.28 10.66 -8.60
CA ILE A 36 3.08 9.75 -7.78
C ILE A 36 4.49 9.74 -8.35
N SER A 37 5.47 9.87 -7.47
CA SER A 37 6.88 9.66 -7.79
C SER A 37 7.12 8.22 -8.25
N LYS A 38 7.98 8.04 -9.26
CA LYS A 38 8.36 6.71 -9.71
C LYS A 38 9.22 6.04 -8.62
N ALA A 39 8.97 4.77 -8.33
CA ALA A 39 9.82 3.98 -7.47
C ALA A 39 11.29 3.98 -8.00
N PRO A 40 12.29 4.26 -7.14
CA PRO A 40 13.70 4.17 -7.52
C PRO A 40 14.11 2.71 -7.79
N SER A 41 15.24 2.50 -8.45
CA SER A 41 15.73 1.15 -8.78
C SER A 41 16.14 0.34 -7.56
N LYS A 42 16.40 1.02 -6.43
CA LYS A 42 16.66 0.44 -5.12
C LYS A 42 15.71 1.04 -4.12
N ILE A 43 14.87 0.21 -3.52
CA ILE A 43 13.85 0.67 -2.58
C ILE A 43 13.38 -0.51 -1.73
N GLN A 44 12.92 -0.21 -0.52
CA GLN A 44 12.16 -1.15 0.27
C GLN A 44 11.01 -0.43 0.98
N TRP A 45 9.92 -1.15 1.18
CA TRP A 45 8.79 -0.69 1.97
C TRP A 45 8.09 -1.87 2.62
N THR A 46 7.29 -1.55 3.62
CA THR A 46 6.33 -2.47 4.21
C THR A 46 4.93 -1.93 3.97
N ILE A 47 4.01 -2.80 3.57
CA ILE A 47 2.58 -2.51 3.57
C ILE A 47 1.94 -3.30 4.70
N THR A 48 1.20 -2.62 5.58
CA THR A 48 0.44 -3.27 6.66
C THR A 48 -1.05 -3.05 6.45
N ALA A 49 -1.82 -4.13 6.51
CA ALA A 49 -3.27 -4.06 6.44
C ALA A 49 -3.86 -3.67 7.80
N ARG A 50 -4.67 -2.62 7.82
CA ARG A 50 -5.49 -2.19 8.96
C ARG A 50 -6.95 -2.46 8.63
N GLN A 51 -7.66 -3.11 9.56
CA GLN A 51 -9.12 -3.17 9.50
C GLN A 51 -9.70 -1.82 9.92
N ALA A 52 -10.84 -1.44 9.33
CA ALA A 52 -11.51 -0.20 9.67
C ALA A 52 -11.95 -0.20 11.15
N ALA A 53 -11.65 0.88 11.88
CA ALA A 53 -11.96 1.01 13.32
C ALA A 53 -13.46 0.99 13.67
N ASN A 54 -14.36 1.05 12.67
CA ASN A 54 -15.81 1.12 12.86
C ASN A 54 -16.54 -0.23 12.76
N GLU A 55 -15.83 -1.37 12.70
CA GLU A 55 -16.46 -2.68 12.93
C GLU A 55 -16.78 -2.86 14.42
N THR A 56 -17.82 -2.15 14.86
CA THR A 56 -18.42 -2.29 16.20
C THR A 56 -19.29 -3.55 16.22
N ASN A 57 -18.69 -4.71 15.97
CA ASN A 57 -19.10 -6.06 16.39
C ASN A 57 -18.29 -7.07 15.57
N PRO A 58 -17.22 -7.66 16.12
CA PRO A 58 -16.78 -8.94 15.62
C PRO A 58 -17.84 -9.95 16.08
N ALA A 59 -18.84 -10.22 15.23
CA ALA A 59 -19.39 -11.56 15.24
C ALA A 59 -18.17 -12.46 15.00
N ASN A 60 -17.75 -13.23 16.03
CA ASN A 60 -16.62 -14.16 16.12
C ASN A 60 -16.34 -14.92 14.80
N THR A 61 -15.82 -14.24 13.81
CA THR A 61 -15.43 -14.82 12.54
C THR A 61 -13.93 -14.73 12.59
N ALA A 62 -13.29 -15.87 12.79
CA ALA A 62 -11.85 -15.96 12.71
C ALA A 62 -11.40 -15.30 11.39
N PRO A 63 -10.30 -14.53 11.39
CA PRO A 63 -9.77 -13.98 10.15
C PRO A 63 -9.66 -15.10 9.12
N GLU A 64 -10.09 -14.83 7.88
CA GLU A 64 -9.99 -15.82 6.82
C GLU A 64 -8.55 -16.31 6.74
N ALA A 65 -8.36 -17.61 6.54
CA ALA A 65 -7.04 -18.24 6.63
C ALA A 65 -5.99 -17.61 5.70
N ASN A 66 -6.40 -16.83 4.69
CA ASN A 66 -5.53 -16.19 3.72
C ASN A 66 -5.61 -14.66 3.72
N GLU A 67 -6.15 -14.03 4.78
CA GLU A 67 -6.13 -12.56 4.88
C GLU A 67 -4.69 -12.07 5.09
N ILE A 68 -4.25 -11.13 4.25
CA ILE A 68 -2.90 -10.56 4.31
C ILE A 68 -2.81 -9.58 5.46
N GLU A 69 -1.80 -9.76 6.31
CA GLU A 69 -1.48 -8.86 7.41
C GLU A 69 -0.43 -7.84 6.99
N ARG A 70 0.63 -8.31 6.31
CA ARG A 70 1.80 -7.51 6.00
C ARG A 70 2.49 -7.99 4.73
N VAL A 71 3.00 -7.05 3.93
CA VAL A 71 3.87 -7.34 2.79
C VAL A 71 5.15 -6.53 2.95
N GLU A 72 6.30 -7.21 3.01
CA GLU A 72 7.62 -6.57 3.06
C GLU A 72 8.25 -6.67 1.67
N THR A 73 8.41 -5.53 1.00
CA THR A 73 8.99 -5.45 -0.34
C THR A 73 10.41 -4.93 -0.27
N VAL A 74 11.31 -5.60 -0.99
CA VAL A 74 12.65 -5.11 -1.31
C VAL A 74 12.84 -5.20 -2.81
N TRP A 75 13.37 -4.15 -3.42
CA TRP A 75 13.68 -4.09 -4.85
C TRP A 75 15.10 -3.58 -5.06
N THR A 76 15.85 -4.25 -5.91
CA THR A 76 17.21 -3.85 -6.31
C THR A 76 17.46 -4.17 -7.77
N ASP A 77 17.73 -3.16 -8.58
CA ASP A 77 18.29 -3.28 -9.94
C ASP A 77 17.59 -4.33 -10.82
N GLY A 78 16.25 -4.36 -10.76
CA GLY A 78 15.40 -5.22 -11.59
C GLY A 78 15.05 -6.60 -11.00
N THR A 79 15.50 -6.88 -9.77
CA THR A 79 15.05 -8.01 -8.97
C THR A 79 14.26 -7.48 -7.77
N GLY A 80 13.14 -8.13 -7.45
CA GLY A 80 12.31 -7.81 -6.31
C GLY A 80 12.02 -9.03 -5.45
N ARG A 81 11.72 -8.79 -4.18
CA ARG A 81 11.13 -9.78 -3.29
C ARG A 81 10.02 -9.13 -2.48
N ASP A 82 8.85 -9.74 -2.51
CA ASP A 82 7.80 -9.52 -1.53
C ASP A 82 7.78 -10.68 -0.55
N ARG A 83 7.82 -10.40 0.75
CA ARG A 83 7.50 -11.36 1.79
C ARG A 83 6.10 -11.06 2.31
N VAL A 84 5.16 -11.92 1.98
CA VAL A 84 3.76 -11.82 2.40
C VAL A 84 3.60 -12.59 3.70
N THR A 85 3.12 -11.90 4.74
CA THR A 85 2.69 -12.49 6.01
C THR A 85 1.17 -12.45 6.07
N PHE A 86 0.55 -13.60 6.26
CA PHE A 86 -0.89 -13.75 6.45
C PHE A 86 -1.25 -13.72 7.94
N ARG A 87 -2.48 -13.33 8.28
CA ARG A 87 -2.96 -13.26 9.66
C ARG A 87 -2.91 -14.59 10.42
N ASN A 88 -2.88 -15.72 9.71
CA ASN A 88 -2.71 -17.04 10.31
C ASN A 88 -1.23 -17.37 10.62
N GLY A 89 -0.30 -16.43 10.42
CA GLY A 89 1.13 -16.61 10.65
C GLY A 89 1.88 -17.28 9.49
N ARG A 90 1.19 -17.72 8.44
CA ARG A 90 1.84 -18.24 7.23
C ARG A 90 2.61 -17.13 6.54
N THR A 91 3.75 -17.49 5.95
CA THR A 91 4.53 -16.59 5.10
C THR A 91 4.73 -17.18 3.72
N GLN A 92 4.83 -16.31 2.72
CA GLN A 92 5.15 -16.68 1.34
C GLN A 92 6.08 -15.63 0.76
N ASP A 93 7.13 -16.06 0.06
CA ASP A 93 8.03 -15.15 -0.66
C ASP A 93 7.67 -15.14 -2.15
N ILE A 94 7.49 -13.96 -2.72
CA ILE A 94 7.31 -13.74 -4.17
C ILE A 94 8.55 -13.05 -4.70
N TRP A 95 9.22 -13.69 -5.64
CA TRP A 95 10.42 -13.17 -6.29
C TRP A 95 10.06 -12.63 -7.67
N TYR A 96 10.46 -11.40 -7.95
CA TYR A 96 10.24 -10.73 -9.22
C TYR A 96 11.55 -10.62 -9.99
N THR A 97 11.51 -10.96 -11.26
CA THR A 97 12.62 -10.76 -12.20
C THR A 97 12.09 -10.14 -13.49
N ALA A 98 12.99 -9.73 -14.39
CA ALA A 98 12.61 -9.21 -15.70
C ALA A 98 11.78 -10.19 -16.56
N ARG A 99 11.83 -11.50 -16.29
CA ARG A 99 11.25 -12.54 -17.16
C ARG A 99 10.10 -13.31 -16.52
N ALA A 100 10.15 -13.49 -15.22
CA ALA A 100 9.21 -14.29 -14.47
C ALA A 100 9.04 -13.75 -13.07
N TYR A 101 7.92 -14.10 -12.44
CA TYR A 101 7.81 -14.09 -11.00
C TYR A 101 7.70 -15.52 -10.48
N LEU A 102 8.25 -15.76 -9.30
CA LEU A 102 8.27 -17.05 -8.64
C LEU A 102 7.64 -16.90 -7.27
N VAL A 103 6.86 -17.90 -6.88
CA VAL A 103 6.15 -17.92 -5.61
C VAL A 103 6.66 -19.12 -4.82
N ASP A 104 7.26 -18.86 -3.66
CA ASP A 104 7.81 -19.85 -2.75
C ASP A 104 6.99 -19.85 -1.45
N ASP A 105 6.22 -20.91 -1.23
CA ASP A 105 5.41 -21.11 -0.02
C ASP A 105 6.10 -22.00 1.03
N GLY A 106 7.37 -22.35 0.81
CA GLY A 106 8.16 -23.24 1.65
C GLY A 106 8.04 -24.72 1.31
N SER A 107 7.08 -25.11 0.45
CA SER A 107 6.89 -26.50 0.00
C SER A 107 7.18 -26.69 -1.49
N GLU A 108 6.70 -25.77 -2.31
CA GLU A 108 6.90 -25.79 -3.76
C GLU A 108 7.18 -24.37 -4.28
N ILE A 109 7.96 -24.29 -5.36
CA ILE A 109 8.17 -23.04 -6.09
C ILE A 109 7.35 -23.07 -7.37
N SER A 110 6.31 -22.25 -7.41
CA SER A 110 5.54 -21.97 -8.61
C SER A 110 6.19 -20.85 -9.42
N ILE A 111 6.14 -20.92 -10.75
CA ILE A 111 6.71 -19.91 -11.64
C ILE A 111 5.72 -19.50 -12.73
N SER A 112 5.61 -18.20 -12.95
CA SER A 112 4.72 -17.60 -13.95
C SER A 112 5.42 -16.48 -14.72
N THR A 113 5.00 -16.28 -15.96
CA THR A 113 5.64 -15.32 -16.88
C THR A 113 5.17 -13.89 -16.59
N THR A 114 6.06 -12.90 -16.74
CA THR A 114 5.68 -11.48 -16.62
C THR A 114 4.88 -10.95 -17.81
N ARG A 115 4.76 -11.71 -18.91
CA ARG A 115 4.08 -11.30 -20.16
C ARG A 115 2.60 -11.64 -20.22
N SER A 116 2.06 -12.40 -19.26
CA SER A 116 0.63 -12.69 -19.23
C SER A 116 -0.11 -11.51 -18.60
N ALA A 117 -0.61 -10.59 -19.44
CA ALA A 117 -1.49 -9.49 -19.06
C ALA A 117 -2.91 -9.98 -18.69
N GLY A 118 -3.02 -11.03 -17.90
CA GLY A 118 -4.28 -11.60 -17.44
C GLY A 118 -4.08 -12.47 -16.20
N PRO A 119 -5.14 -12.75 -15.42
CA PRO A 119 -5.07 -13.56 -14.22
C PRO A 119 -4.88 -15.04 -14.64
N GLY A 120 -3.65 -15.37 -15.02
CA GLY A 120 -3.20 -16.74 -15.26
C GLY A 120 -2.40 -17.25 -14.06
N LEU A 121 -2.79 -16.83 -12.86
CA LEU A 121 -2.41 -17.48 -11.61
C LEU A 121 -3.36 -18.66 -11.48
N GLY A 122 -2.82 -19.85 -11.19
CA GLY A 122 -3.65 -21.04 -10.97
C GLY A 122 -4.76 -20.75 -9.97
N GLU A 123 -5.79 -21.60 -9.96
CA GLU A 123 -7.01 -21.47 -9.13
C GLU A 123 -6.75 -21.40 -7.60
N ASP A 124 -5.49 -21.41 -7.17
CA ASP A 124 -5.12 -21.10 -5.79
C ASP A 124 -5.28 -19.59 -5.55
N SER A 125 -6.46 -19.24 -5.02
CA SER A 125 -6.89 -17.88 -4.70
C SER A 125 -5.90 -17.12 -3.82
N SER A 126 -5.09 -17.81 -3.01
CA SER A 126 -4.09 -17.18 -2.16
C SER A 126 -2.92 -16.60 -2.94
N ILE A 127 -2.55 -17.21 -4.07
CA ILE A 127 -1.50 -16.71 -4.96
C ILE A 127 -2.01 -15.51 -5.76
N ALA A 128 -3.26 -15.56 -6.22
CA ALA A 128 -3.91 -14.44 -6.90
C ALA A 128 -4.02 -13.20 -6.00
N GLU A 129 -4.35 -13.40 -4.73
CA GLU A 129 -4.47 -12.31 -3.76
C GLU A 129 -3.11 -11.71 -3.37
N ALA A 130 -2.06 -12.51 -3.25
CA ALA A 130 -0.72 -12.03 -2.96
C ALA A 130 -0.11 -11.26 -4.15
N ALA A 131 -0.39 -11.71 -5.38
CA ALA A 131 0.10 -11.06 -6.60
C ALA A 131 -0.48 -9.65 -6.84
N ARG A 132 -1.59 -9.26 -6.20
CA ARG A 132 -2.12 -7.89 -6.31
C ARG A 132 -1.19 -6.83 -5.68
N PHE A 133 -0.27 -7.27 -4.81
CA PHE A 133 0.75 -6.40 -4.21
C PHE A 133 2.03 -6.30 -5.04
N ALA A 134 2.13 -7.06 -6.13
CA ALA A 134 3.27 -6.98 -7.01
C ALA A 134 3.45 -5.53 -7.50
N PRO A 135 4.67 -4.97 -7.49
CA PRO A 135 4.95 -3.61 -7.95
C PRO A 135 4.91 -3.49 -9.49
N LEU A 136 3.97 -4.16 -10.13
CA LEU A 136 3.73 -4.15 -11.58
C LEU A 136 2.97 -2.89 -12.04
N SER A 137 2.76 -1.90 -11.16
CA SER A 137 2.06 -0.66 -11.50
C SER A 137 2.97 0.35 -12.22
N PHE A 138 2.36 1.29 -12.93
CA PHE A 138 3.02 2.37 -13.68
C PHE A 138 4.03 3.19 -12.86
N ALA A 139 3.81 3.32 -11.54
CA ALA A 139 4.70 4.01 -10.61
C ALA A 139 5.57 3.06 -9.76
N GLY A 140 5.35 1.74 -9.83
CA GLY A 140 6.09 0.74 -9.05
C GLY A 140 5.57 0.51 -7.62
N PHE A 141 4.37 0.99 -7.30
CA PHE A 141 3.71 0.79 -5.99
C PHE A 141 2.33 0.13 -6.16
N PRO A 142 1.99 -0.93 -5.41
CA PRO A 142 0.69 -1.60 -5.54
C PRO A 142 -0.51 -0.75 -5.08
N GLY A 143 -1.71 -1.10 -5.53
CA GLY A 143 -2.96 -0.46 -5.07
C GLY A 143 -3.21 0.99 -5.51
N VAL A 144 -2.24 1.64 -6.16
CA VAL A 144 -2.30 3.07 -6.54
C VAL A 144 -2.17 3.32 -8.04
N SER A 145 -2.31 2.29 -8.88
CA SER A 145 -2.20 2.39 -10.35
C SER A 145 -3.28 3.24 -11.00
N TRP A 146 -4.42 3.44 -10.33
CA TRP A 146 -5.57 4.18 -10.82
C TRP A 146 -5.53 5.67 -10.49
N ILE A 147 -4.56 6.15 -9.69
CA ILE A 147 -4.47 7.55 -9.28
C ILE A 147 -4.37 8.45 -10.53
N ALA A 148 -5.31 9.38 -10.63
CA ALA A 148 -5.41 10.36 -11.70
C ALA A 148 -5.97 11.67 -11.15
N LEU A 149 -5.70 12.79 -11.84
CA LEU A 149 -6.14 14.10 -11.40
C LEU A 149 -7.68 14.20 -11.30
N SER A 150 -8.41 13.47 -12.14
CA SER A 150 -9.88 13.38 -12.09
C SER A 150 -10.44 12.73 -10.82
N TYR A 151 -9.60 12.01 -10.07
CA TYR A 151 -9.99 11.37 -8.80
C TYR A 151 -9.50 12.16 -7.59
N PHE A 152 -8.84 13.29 -7.79
CA PHE A 152 -8.44 14.15 -6.67
C PHE A 152 -9.68 14.72 -5.98
N ASP A 153 -9.78 14.51 -4.67
CA ASP A 153 -10.86 15.05 -3.85
C ASP A 153 -10.39 16.32 -3.12
N LYS A 154 -9.36 16.16 -2.27
CA LYS A 154 -8.90 17.20 -1.36
C LYS A 154 -7.49 16.94 -0.84
N VAL A 155 -6.97 17.90 -0.07
CA VAL A 155 -5.80 17.71 0.78
C VAL A 155 -6.26 17.50 2.22
N GLU A 156 -5.81 16.43 2.84
CA GLU A 156 -6.11 16.11 4.23
C GLU A 156 -4.94 15.42 4.92
N ALA A 157 -5.01 15.29 6.24
CA ALA A 157 -4.01 14.57 7.00
C ALA A 157 -4.39 13.08 7.12
N PHE A 158 -3.46 12.18 6.78
CA PHE A 158 -3.55 10.75 7.08
C PHE A 158 -2.46 10.40 8.09
N ASP A 159 -2.83 9.92 9.28
CA ASP A 159 -1.90 9.67 10.40
C ASP A 159 -0.93 10.83 10.68
N GLY A 160 -1.40 12.08 10.52
CA GLY A 160 -0.60 13.28 10.72
C GLY A 160 0.28 13.70 9.53
N VAL A 161 0.31 12.93 8.43
CA VAL A 161 0.99 13.29 7.19
C VAL A 161 0.03 14.05 6.27
N ALA A 162 0.44 15.21 5.75
CA ALA A 162 -0.34 15.95 4.77
C ALA A 162 -0.34 15.23 3.42
N CYS A 163 -1.53 14.86 2.94
CA CYS A 163 -1.71 14.00 1.78
C CYS A 163 -2.67 14.60 0.75
N TYR A 164 -2.37 14.40 -0.53
CA TYR A 164 -3.37 14.40 -1.59
C TYR A 164 -4.24 13.16 -1.43
N HIS A 165 -5.54 13.37 -1.25
CA HIS A 165 -6.54 12.30 -1.15
C HIS A 165 -7.24 12.12 -2.50
N TYR A 166 -7.27 10.87 -2.95
CA TYR A 166 -7.89 10.45 -4.20
C TYR A 166 -9.02 9.46 -3.92
N VAL A 167 -10.14 9.61 -4.61
CA VAL A 167 -11.32 8.75 -4.48
C VAL A 167 -11.77 8.28 -5.86
N LEU A 168 -11.63 6.98 -6.12
CA LEU A 168 -12.15 6.35 -7.35
C LEU A 168 -13.62 5.98 -7.21
N ASN A 169 -13.98 5.41 -6.07
CA ASN A 169 -15.34 5.04 -5.71
C ASN A 169 -15.44 4.83 -4.18
N ALA A 170 -16.62 4.43 -3.69
CA ALA A 170 -16.89 4.23 -2.27
C ALA A 170 -15.97 3.19 -1.56
N ARG A 171 -15.23 2.37 -2.30
CA ARG A 171 -14.35 1.32 -1.75
C ARG A 171 -12.87 1.51 -2.08
N GLN A 172 -12.54 2.48 -2.92
CA GLN A 172 -11.18 2.66 -3.43
C GLN A 172 -10.74 4.11 -3.25
N GLU A 173 -9.80 4.29 -2.33
CA GLU A 173 -9.23 5.58 -1.95
C GLU A 173 -7.71 5.46 -1.83
N ALA A 174 -7.00 6.58 -1.97
CA ALA A 174 -5.56 6.61 -1.77
C ALA A 174 -5.10 7.95 -1.21
N TRP A 175 -4.04 7.91 -0.40
CA TRP A 175 -3.38 9.06 0.19
C TRP A 175 -1.94 9.10 -0.29
N VAL A 176 -1.53 10.22 -0.86
CA VAL A 176 -0.17 10.45 -1.38
C VAL A 176 0.43 11.65 -0.66
N ASP A 177 1.62 11.47 -0.08
CA ASP A 177 2.33 12.54 0.63
C ASP A 177 2.54 13.75 -0.29
N VAL A 178 2.10 14.94 0.14
CA VAL A 178 2.24 16.18 -0.61
C VAL A 178 3.71 16.54 -0.86
N SER A 179 4.59 16.22 0.10
CA SER A 179 6.00 16.60 0.07
C SER A 179 6.85 15.69 -0.82
N SER A 180 6.63 14.37 -0.76
CA SER A 180 7.46 13.39 -1.46
C SER A 180 6.79 12.78 -2.67
N SER A 181 5.49 13.03 -2.87
CA SER A 181 4.66 12.35 -3.87
C SER A 181 4.78 10.82 -3.79
N ARG A 182 4.89 10.27 -2.57
CA ARG A 182 4.91 8.81 -2.35
C ARG A 182 3.58 8.37 -1.76
N PRO A 183 3.10 7.16 -2.08
CA PRO A 183 1.88 6.66 -1.46
C PRO A 183 2.09 6.47 0.04
N VAL A 184 1.17 6.98 0.84
CA VAL A 184 1.14 6.81 2.30
C VAL A 184 0.19 5.68 2.66
N ALA A 185 -0.97 5.62 2.02
CA ALA A 185 -1.94 4.55 2.21
C ALA A 185 -2.86 4.39 1.00
N TYR A 186 -3.54 3.26 0.91
CA TYR A 186 -4.70 3.09 0.05
C TYR A 186 -5.75 2.22 0.73
N ARG A 187 -7.01 2.43 0.37
CA ARG A 187 -8.14 1.58 0.78
C ARG A 187 -8.57 0.74 -0.41
N ASP A 188 -8.79 -0.54 -0.17
CA ASP A 188 -9.43 -1.43 -1.13
C ASP A 188 -10.46 -2.30 -0.40
N GLY A 189 -11.73 -2.02 -0.64
CA GLY A 189 -12.84 -2.62 0.11
C GLY A 189 -12.86 -2.11 1.56
N ASN A 190 -12.77 -3.05 2.51
CA ASN A 190 -12.85 -2.77 3.95
C ASN A 190 -11.47 -2.64 4.62
N ALA A 191 -10.39 -2.92 3.88
CA ALA A 191 -9.03 -2.87 4.39
C ALA A 191 -8.32 -1.58 3.94
N THR A 192 -7.60 -0.96 4.88
CA THR A 192 -6.68 0.15 4.59
C THR A 192 -5.26 -0.37 4.68
N TYR A 193 -4.50 -0.21 3.61
CA TYR A 193 -3.12 -0.67 3.46
C TYR A 193 -2.20 0.54 3.61
N VAL A 194 -1.31 0.50 4.59
CA VAL A 194 -0.45 1.64 4.93
C VAL A 194 0.99 1.33 4.55
N TYR A 195 1.61 2.23 3.81
CA TYR A 195 3.00 2.17 3.40
C TYR A 195 3.93 2.66 4.50
N GLN A 196 5.04 1.97 4.68
CA GLN A 196 6.17 2.41 5.47
C GLN A 196 7.45 2.21 4.66
N PHE A 197 8.07 3.30 4.21
CA PHE A 197 9.32 3.22 3.45
C PHE A 197 10.52 3.02 4.37
N GLY A 198 11.38 2.08 4.01
CA GLY A 198 12.66 1.87 4.68
C GLY A 198 13.81 2.62 4.00
N ALA A 199 15.02 2.51 4.58
CA ALA A 199 16.25 2.99 3.95
C ALA A 199 16.52 2.24 2.64
N GLU A 200 17.27 2.84 1.71
CA GLU A 200 17.65 2.14 0.48
C GLU A 200 18.41 0.83 0.78
N PRO A 201 18.09 -0.29 0.10
CA PRO A 201 18.81 -1.55 0.29
C PRO A 201 20.31 -1.40 -0.01
N GLY A 202 21.16 -1.76 0.97
CA GLY A 202 22.62 -1.61 0.86
C GLY A 202 23.31 -2.64 -0.04
N SER A 203 22.63 -3.72 -0.41
CA SER A 203 23.16 -4.80 -1.24
C SER A 203 22.14 -5.26 -2.26
N ALA A 204 22.62 -5.78 -3.39
CA ALA A 204 21.76 -6.43 -4.38
C ALA A 204 21.05 -7.65 -3.78
N LEU A 205 19.80 -7.87 -4.20
CA LEU A 205 19.07 -9.09 -3.90
C LEU A 205 19.69 -10.28 -4.61
N VAL A 206 19.85 -11.37 -3.85
CA VAL A 206 20.33 -12.66 -4.35
C VAL A 206 19.19 -13.65 -4.26
N LEU A 207 18.89 -14.32 -5.38
CA LEU A 207 17.90 -15.38 -5.41
C LEU A 207 18.40 -16.58 -4.60
N PRO A 208 17.57 -17.15 -3.70
CA PRO A 208 17.87 -18.43 -3.06
C PRO A 208 18.07 -19.55 -4.08
N ASP A 209 18.90 -20.55 -3.76
CA ASP A 209 19.22 -21.65 -4.68
C ASP A 209 17.99 -22.37 -5.26
N PRO A 210 16.93 -22.66 -4.48
CA PRO A 210 15.73 -23.29 -5.03
C PRO A 210 15.04 -22.39 -6.09
N VAL A 211 14.90 -21.10 -5.78
CA VAL A 211 14.29 -20.09 -6.67
C VAL A 211 15.11 -19.92 -7.94
N LYS A 212 16.42 -19.78 -7.79
CA LYS A 212 17.37 -19.66 -8.90
C LYS A 212 17.32 -20.90 -9.81
N THR A 213 17.30 -22.10 -9.22
CA THR A 213 17.25 -23.37 -9.97
C THR A 213 15.96 -23.48 -10.78
N THR A 214 14.82 -23.09 -10.20
CA THR A 214 13.53 -23.09 -10.89
C THR A 214 13.52 -22.08 -12.04
N LEU A 215 14.04 -20.87 -11.81
CA LEU A 215 14.18 -19.85 -12.86
C LEU A 215 15.09 -20.33 -14.01
N ASP A 216 16.25 -20.91 -13.71
CA ASP A 216 17.20 -21.40 -14.72
C ASP A 216 16.57 -22.51 -15.59
N LYS A 217 15.81 -23.43 -14.96
CA LYS A 217 15.04 -24.47 -15.69
C LYS A 217 14.02 -23.83 -16.62
N TYR A 218 13.27 -22.85 -16.13
CA TYR A 218 12.26 -22.13 -16.92
C TYR A 218 12.87 -21.41 -18.13
N LEU A 219 13.94 -20.63 -17.92
CA LEU A 219 14.62 -19.90 -18.98
C LEU A 219 15.20 -20.83 -20.06
N LYS A 220 15.72 -22.00 -19.64
CA LYS A 220 16.19 -23.03 -20.58
C LYS A 220 15.05 -23.57 -21.46
N LEU A 221 13.86 -23.78 -20.87
CA LEU A 221 12.68 -24.22 -21.60
C LEU A 221 12.14 -23.14 -22.55
N GLU A 222 12.08 -21.88 -22.11
CA GLU A 222 11.70 -20.76 -22.98
C GLU A 222 12.62 -20.65 -24.19
N LYS A 223 13.93 -20.64 -23.97
CA LYS A 223 14.92 -20.58 -25.05
C LYS A 223 14.73 -21.73 -26.05
N ARG A 224 14.46 -22.94 -25.57
CA ARG A 224 14.16 -24.10 -26.44
C ARG A 224 12.89 -23.88 -27.26
N ARG A 225 11.83 -23.33 -26.66
CA ARG A 225 10.57 -23.01 -27.35
C ARG A 225 10.76 -21.95 -28.41
N GLU A 226 11.56 -20.92 -28.13
CA GLU A 226 11.89 -19.87 -29.10
C GLU A 226 12.65 -20.43 -30.31
N LEU A 227 13.64 -21.29 -30.07
CA LEU A 227 14.39 -21.95 -31.15
C LEU A 227 13.47 -22.78 -32.05
N LEU A 228 12.60 -23.60 -31.46
CA LEU A 228 11.63 -24.42 -32.20
C LEU A 228 10.65 -23.57 -33.03
N LYS A 229 10.23 -22.41 -32.50
CA LYS A 229 9.37 -21.47 -33.24
C LYS A 229 10.10 -20.75 -34.37
N SER A 230 11.42 -20.58 -34.24
CA SER A 230 12.25 -19.87 -35.23
C SER A 230 12.70 -20.74 -36.42
N GLY A 231 12.29 -22.01 -36.50
CA GLY A 231 12.58 -22.88 -37.64
C GLY A 231 14.07 -23.18 -37.85
N ARG A 232 14.84 -23.24 -36.76
CA ARG A 232 16.22 -23.78 -36.74
C ARG A 232 16.25 -25.10 -36.00
#